data_AF-A0A6M3JP78-F1
#
_entry.id   AF-A0A6M3JP78-F1
#
_cell.length_a   1.000
_cell.length_b   1.000
_cell.length_c   1.000
_cell.angle_alpha   90.00
_cell.angle_beta   90.00
_cell.angle_gamma   90.00
#
_symmetry.space_group_name_H-M   'P 1'
#
loop_
_entity.id
_entity.type
_entity.pdbx_description
1 polymer ?
#
loop_
_entity_poly.entity_id
_entity_poly.type
_entity_poly.pdbx_seq_one_letter_code
_entity_poly.pdbx_strand_id
1 'polypeptide(L)'
;LGMAFGTAGEGIATGAGNLFRRVAQGASDVAPGVNPSANVSDAEQFGIPLSRAQATRSVPQANIENQLRSQGVLTEFDQTQRGAIGQSIGSVQSQLAGQAPVIAGQASAYDNIPAALRGKRDALKAASQDAYEGSVNNPDVLVSGRAVQAIPGFIRGRLNADQILIDPMYHQGAARAMSFVDNYIARMPKPGGDVSSVQAQLRWVENLRAGLRKNFPPIGQDAPALKAISAAIDDWTDEVFDRGLVNASDDVLTELKTARAKWSEYKGMAEPRSKHGRKLNPQYEAQARIRNIMDKDFSPEEIGQYLWGTSVASPKNAAFMTAQELRRHLGPDSTEWGGIRQSFWLRATRAGDEVLSPVQIAKNLEGLLNGNGKGVAQTLYSGTELELMRKYASVMRNLSPAREGFNNSNTANRLMPALQRYGMAIVSALAGGGSLYSGLEPLSALGVTAATGGLLKGAGSLATSSRAAAATRMPVPINPTGSGGATLRGGSIPLVIGQEKRRPLEITVGRPGG
;
A
#
# COMPACT_ATOMS: atom_id res chain seq x y z
N LEU A 1 81.61 -13.54 -37.09
CA LEU A 1 80.25 -13.48 -37.66
C LEU A 1 79.28 -13.26 -36.51
N GLY A 2 79.07 -12.00 -36.16
CA GLY A 2 78.01 -11.56 -35.25
C GLY A 2 76.93 -10.83 -36.05
N MET A 3 75.70 -10.88 -35.52
CA MET A 3 74.42 -10.25 -35.91
C MET A 3 73.34 -11.34 -35.77
N ALA A 4 72.13 -11.16 -35.25
CA ALA A 4 71.40 -10.05 -34.67
C ALA A 4 70.12 -10.68 -34.07
N PHE A 5 69.88 -10.57 -32.76
CA PHE A 5 68.54 -10.78 -32.18
C PHE A 5 68.12 -9.50 -31.46
N GLY A 6 67.37 -8.68 -32.20
CA GLY A 6 66.80 -7.43 -31.73
C GLY A 6 65.60 -7.65 -30.81
N THR A 7 65.69 -7.07 -29.61
CA THR A 7 64.77 -6.03 -29.11
C THR A 7 63.36 -5.95 -29.72
N ALA A 8 62.56 -7.02 -29.62
CA ALA A 8 61.12 -7.00 -29.95
C ALA A 8 60.23 -7.61 -28.85
N GLY A 9 60.77 -7.90 -27.66
CA GLY A 9 60.04 -8.54 -26.56
C GLY A 9 59.45 -7.59 -25.50
N GLU A 10 59.95 -6.36 -25.35
CA GLU A 10 59.61 -5.52 -24.19
C GLU A 10 58.46 -4.52 -24.42
N GLY A 11 58.04 -4.29 -25.68
CA GLY A 11 56.96 -3.34 -26.00
C GLY A 11 55.54 -3.89 -25.83
N ILE A 12 55.35 -5.21 -25.88
CA ILE A 12 54.02 -5.84 -25.86
C ILE A 12 53.57 -6.16 -24.42
N ALA A 13 54.50 -6.51 -23.53
CA ALA A 13 54.20 -6.85 -22.13
C ALA A 13 53.87 -5.62 -21.26
N THR A 14 54.47 -4.47 -21.53
CA THR A 14 54.24 -3.22 -20.77
C THR A 14 52.94 -2.51 -21.19
N GLY A 15 52.59 -2.54 -22.48
CA GLY A 15 51.34 -1.97 -22.99
C GLY A 15 50.11 -2.77 -22.57
N ALA A 16 50.15 -4.10 -22.71
CA ALA A 16 49.09 -4.99 -22.23
C ALA A 16 49.02 -4.97 -20.70
N GLY A 17 50.16 -4.97 -20.01
CA GLY A 17 50.26 -4.89 -18.55
C GLY A 17 49.59 -3.65 -17.98
N ASN A 18 49.83 -2.45 -18.53
CA ASN A 18 49.20 -1.22 -18.07
C ASN A 18 47.72 -1.09 -18.44
N LEU A 19 47.30 -1.70 -19.56
CA LEU A 19 45.89 -1.72 -19.96
C LEU A 19 45.08 -2.72 -19.12
N PHE A 20 45.63 -3.92 -18.86
CA PHE A 20 45.09 -4.87 -17.90
C PHE A 20 45.11 -4.29 -16.49
N ARG A 21 46.17 -3.56 -16.11
CA ARG A 21 46.23 -2.87 -14.83
C ARG A 21 45.16 -1.78 -14.75
N ARG A 22 44.85 -1.03 -15.81
CA ARG A 22 43.75 -0.03 -15.81
C ARG A 22 42.35 -0.65 -15.84
N VAL A 23 42.15 -1.73 -16.59
CA VAL A 23 40.87 -2.48 -16.63
C VAL A 23 40.62 -3.21 -15.29
N ALA A 24 41.68 -3.70 -14.65
CA ALA A 24 41.63 -4.29 -13.31
C ALA A 24 41.63 -3.23 -12.19
N GLN A 25 42.28 -2.07 -12.37
CA GLN A 25 42.26 -0.91 -11.47
C GLN A 25 40.95 -0.12 -11.54
N GLY A 26 40.04 -0.41 -12.48
CA GLY A 26 38.63 0.01 -12.37
C GLY A 26 37.92 -0.51 -11.11
N ALA A 27 38.61 -1.26 -10.24
CA ALA A 27 38.20 -1.52 -8.86
C ALA A 27 38.27 -0.27 -7.95
N SER A 28 38.97 0.81 -8.37
CA SER A 28 38.97 2.11 -7.67
C SER A 28 37.99 3.13 -8.24
N ASP A 29 37.30 2.81 -9.34
CA ASP A 29 36.27 3.67 -9.94
C ASP A 29 34.93 3.42 -9.23
N VAL A 30 34.90 3.75 -7.94
CA VAL A 30 33.68 3.82 -7.15
C VAL A 30 33.41 5.31 -6.91
N ALA A 31 32.19 5.76 -7.21
CA ALA A 31 31.87 7.16 -6.94
C ALA A 31 32.04 7.48 -5.44
N PRO A 32 32.56 8.67 -5.07
CA PRO A 32 32.76 9.03 -3.67
C PRO A 32 31.49 8.82 -2.84
N GLY A 33 31.62 8.17 -1.68
CA GLY A 33 30.51 7.86 -0.77
C GLY A 33 29.62 6.69 -1.20
N VAL A 34 29.93 5.97 -2.27
CA VAL A 34 29.18 4.79 -2.71
C VAL A 34 29.78 3.52 -2.11
N ASN A 35 28.91 2.64 -1.60
CA ASN A 35 29.28 1.30 -1.18
C ASN A 35 28.72 0.28 -2.20
N PRO A 36 29.54 -0.22 -3.15
CA PRO A 36 29.07 -1.14 -4.17
C PRO A 36 28.52 -2.44 -3.60
N SER A 37 29.11 -2.94 -2.50
CA SER A 37 28.65 -4.17 -1.85
C SER A 37 27.25 -4.03 -1.25
N ALA A 38 26.93 -2.84 -0.71
CA ALA A 38 25.59 -2.55 -0.21
C ALA A 38 24.57 -2.44 -1.37
N ASN A 39 24.93 -1.77 -2.47
CA ASN A 39 24.05 -1.66 -3.63
C ASN A 39 23.71 -3.02 -4.25
N VAL A 40 24.71 -3.91 -4.36
CA VAL A 40 24.52 -5.28 -4.86
C VAL A 40 23.62 -6.07 -3.89
N SER A 41 23.91 -6.03 -2.59
CA SER A 41 23.08 -6.71 -1.58
C SER A 41 21.62 -6.22 -1.58
N ASP A 42 21.39 -4.92 -1.72
CA ASP A 42 20.05 -4.34 -1.77
C ASP A 42 19.29 -4.78 -3.04
N ALA A 43 19.97 -4.85 -4.19
CA ALA A 43 19.35 -5.30 -5.44
C ALA A 43 19.12 -6.82 -5.47
N GLU A 44 20.04 -7.60 -4.89
CA GLU A 44 19.90 -9.06 -4.71
C GLU A 44 18.68 -9.41 -3.85
N GLN A 45 18.32 -8.58 -2.86
CA GLN A 45 17.09 -8.76 -2.08
C GLN A 45 15.83 -8.83 -2.97
N PHE A 46 15.86 -8.16 -4.12
CA PHE A 46 14.77 -8.13 -5.10
C PHE A 46 15.04 -8.99 -6.33
N GLY A 47 16.16 -9.74 -6.36
CA GLY A 47 16.56 -10.58 -7.49
C GLY A 47 16.94 -9.79 -8.74
N ILE A 48 17.31 -8.51 -8.61
CA ILE A 48 17.61 -7.64 -9.75
C ILE A 48 19.12 -7.64 -10.00
N PRO A 49 19.61 -8.11 -11.16
CA PRO A 49 21.02 -8.04 -11.49
C PRO A 49 21.41 -6.57 -11.75
N LEU A 50 22.56 -6.15 -11.21
CA LEU A 50 23.13 -4.82 -11.48
C LEU A 50 24.26 -4.92 -12.49
N SER A 51 24.37 -3.93 -13.38
CA SER A 51 25.57 -3.72 -14.16
C SER A 51 26.69 -3.18 -13.27
N ARG A 52 27.93 -3.24 -13.74
CA ARG A 52 29.07 -2.72 -12.96
C ARG A 52 28.94 -1.22 -12.75
N ALA A 53 28.50 -0.46 -13.76
CA ALA A 53 28.24 0.97 -13.62
C ALA A 53 27.13 1.28 -12.61
N GLN A 54 26.07 0.47 -12.55
CA GLN A 54 24.99 0.64 -11.58
C GLN A 54 25.45 0.32 -10.15
N ALA A 55 26.22 -0.76 -9.97
CA ALA A 55 26.75 -1.16 -8.67
C ALA A 55 27.73 -0.11 -8.10
N THR A 56 28.66 0.40 -8.92
CA THR A 56 29.70 1.34 -8.46
C THR A 56 29.33 2.82 -8.64
N ARG A 57 28.23 3.11 -9.35
CA ARG A 57 27.81 4.45 -9.79
C ARG A 57 28.91 5.23 -10.51
N SER A 58 29.81 4.53 -11.19
CA SER A 58 30.94 5.14 -11.91
C SER A 58 30.52 5.68 -13.27
N VAL A 59 30.75 6.97 -13.49
CA VAL A 59 30.50 7.66 -14.77
C VAL A 59 31.40 7.11 -15.88
N PRO A 60 32.73 6.91 -15.70
CA PRO A 60 33.56 6.24 -16.69
C PRO A 60 33.05 4.86 -17.09
N GLN A 61 32.63 4.05 -16.12
CA GLN A 61 32.09 2.71 -16.37
C GLN A 61 30.74 2.78 -17.10
N ALA A 62 29.86 3.73 -16.75
CA ALA A 62 28.59 3.96 -17.44
C ALA A 62 28.80 4.32 -18.91
N ASN A 63 29.82 5.12 -19.24
CA ASN A 63 30.14 5.49 -20.62
C ASN A 63 30.60 4.27 -21.45
N ILE A 64 31.43 3.40 -20.88
CA ILE A 64 31.83 2.14 -21.52
C ILE A 64 30.61 1.25 -21.77
N GLU A 65 29.76 1.07 -20.75
CA GLU A 65 28.55 0.25 -20.87
C GLU A 65 27.55 0.83 -21.88
N ASN A 66 27.38 2.15 -21.95
CA ASN A 66 26.52 2.79 -22.95
C ASN A 66 27.03 2.55 -24.38
N GLN A 67 28.33 2.51 -24.60
CA GLN A 67 28.92 2.18 -25.90
C GLN A 67 28.74 0.69 -26.24
N LEU A 68 28.85 -0.20 -25.26
CA LEU A 68 28.56 -1.63 -25.46
C LEU A 68 27.07 -1.85 -25.76
N ARG A 69 26.18 -1.09 -25.11
CA ARG A 69 24.74 -1.11 -25.36
C ARG A 69 24.39 -0.60 -26.77
N SER A 70 25.05 0.45 -27.26
CA SER A 70 24.83 0.94 -28.63
C SER A 70 25.30 -0.04 -29.72
N GLN A 71 26.23 -0.94 -29.37
CA GLN A 71 26.68 -2.04 -30.24
C GLN A 71 25.86 -3.33 -30.05
N GLY A 72 24.85 -3.32 -29.19
CA GLY A 72 23.98 -4.47 -28.93
C GLY A 72 24.55 -5.53 -27.98
N VAL A 73 25.76 -5.34 -27.45
CA VAL A 73 26.46 -6.33 -26.59
C VAL A 73 25.73 -6.56 -25.25
N LEU A 74 25.07 -5.54 -24.73
CA LEU A 74 24.33 -5.62 -23.45
C LEU A 74 22.83 -5.93 -23.61
N THR A 75 22.36 -6.28 -24.80
CA THR A 75 20.93 -6.49 -25.06
C THR A 75 20.34 -7.60 -24.19
N GLU A 76 21.04 -8.74 -24.08
CA GLU A 76 20.60 -9.89 -23.27
C GLU A 76 20.60 -9.55 -21.77
N PHE A 77 21.61 -8.82 -21.29
CA PHE A 77 21.66 -8.32 -19.92
C PHE A 77 20.48 -7.37 -19.63
N ASP A 78 20.24 -6.40 -20.52
CA ASP A 78 19.14 -5.44 -20.35
C ASP A 78 17.77 -6.13 -20.38
N GLN A 79 17.58 -7.16 -21.23
CA GLN A 79 16.36 -7.98 -21.25
C GLN A 79 16.20 -8.76 -19.94
N THR A 80 17.27 -9.40 -19.45
CA THR A 80 17.28 -10.12 -18.17
C THR A 80 16.96 -9.19 -17.01
N GLN A 81 17.57 -7.99 -16.97
CA GLN A 81 17.31 -6.99 -15.95
C GLN A 81 15.84 -6.50 -16.00
N ARG A 82 15.28 -6.24 -17.19
CA ARG A 82 13.85 -5.87 -17.32
C ARG A 82 12.92 -6.98 -16.85
N GLY A 83 13.22 -8.24 -17.19
CA GLY A 83 12.46 -9.40 -16.71
C GLY A 83 12.51 -9.51 -15.18
N ALA A 84 13.70 -9.37 -14.59
CA ALA A 84 13.90 -9.39 -13.14
C ALA A 84 13.15 -8.25 -12.44
N ILE A 85 13.13 -7.04 -13.00
CA ILE A 85 12.33 -5.93 -12.47
C ILE A 85 10.84 -6.31 -12.48
N GLY A 86 10.32 -6.83 -13.59
CA GLY A 86 8.93 -7.28 -13.69
C GLY A 86 8.56 -8.34 -12.63
N GLN A 87 9.43 -9.33 -12.42
CA GLN A 87 9.26 -10.37 -11.39
C GLN A 87 9.32 -9.78 -9.98
N SER A 88 10.26 -8.86 -9.73
CA SER A 88 10.41 -8.21 -8.42
C SER A 88 9.17 -7.39 -8.03
N ILE A 89 8.51 -6.74 -9.00
CA ILE A 89 7.24 -6.03 -8.77
C ILE A 89 6.17 -7.00 -8.26
N GLY A 90 6.04 -8.18 -8.88
CA GLY A 90 5.09 -9.22 -8.45
C GLY A 90 5.43 -9.83 -7.09
N SER A 91 6.72 -10.04 -6.81
CA SER A 91 7.18 -10.52 -5.50
C SER A 91 6.86 -9.53 -4.39
N VAL A 92 7.17 -8.24 -4.58
CA VAL A 92 6.83 -7.19 -3.59
C VAL A 92 5.32 -7.02 -3.46
N GLN A 93 4.57 -7.08 -4.57
CA GLN A 93 3.10 -7.05 -4.52
C GLN A 93 2.56 -8.18 -3.64
N SER A 94 3.06 -9.40 -3.82
CA SER A 94 2.65 -10.57 -3.04
C SER A 94 2.97 -10.41 -1.55
N GLN A 95 4.14 -9.83 -1.23
CA GLN A 95 4.50 -9.50 0.14
C GLN A 95 3.57 -8.43 0.75
N LEU A 96 3.22 -7.39 0.00
CA LEU A 96 2.30 -6.33 0.44
C LEU A 96 0.86 -6.83 0.57
N ALA A 97 0.45 -7.80 -0.24
CA ALA A 97 -0.87 -8.41 -0.18
C ALA A 97 -1.09 -9.22 1.12
N GLY A 98 -0.01 -9.80 1.66
CA GLY A 98 -0.09 -10.62 2.87
C GLY A 98 -0.97 -11.85 2.64
N GLN A 99 -2.10 -11.91 3.33
CA GLN A 99 -3.09 -13.00 3.17
C GLN A 99 -4.12 -12.72 2.07
N ALA A 100 -4.20 -11.49 1.56
CA ALA A 100 -5.15 -11.15 0.51
C ALA A 100 -4.73 -11.72 -0.85
N PRO A 101 -5.68 -12.10 -1.73
CA PRO A 101 -5.38 -12.52 -3.09
C PRO A 101 -4.62 -11.43 -3.87
N VAL A 102 -3.66 -11.84 -4.69
CA VAL A 102 -2.92 -10.93 -5.57
C VAL A 102 -3.83 -10.47 -6.71
N ILE A 103 -4.00 -9.16 -6.87
CA ILE A 103 -4.82 -8.59 -7.94
C ILE A 103 -4.06 -8.56 -9.27
N ALA A 104 -4.77 -8.81 -10.38
CA ALA A 104 -4.16 -8.86 -11.72
C ALA A 104 -3.78 -7.47 -12.24
N GLY A 105 -4.59 -6.45 -11.92
CA GLY A 105 -4.41 -5.10 -12.42
C GLY A 105 -4.93 -4.03 -11.47
N GLN A 106 -4.56 -2.77 -11.74
CA GLN A 106 -4.88 -1.64 -10.88
C GLN A 106 -6.40 -1.44 -10.72
N ALA A 107 -7.16 -1.65 -11.79
CA ALA A 107 -8.61 -1.44 -11.82
C ALA A 107 -9.38 -2.52 -11.04
N SER A 108 -8.93 -3.77 -11.10
CA SER A 108 -9.58 -4.91 -10.42
C SER A 108 -9.71 -4.77 -8.90
N ALA A 109 -8.91 -3.89 -8.29
CA ALA A 109 -9.06 -3.52 -6.88
C ALA A 109 -10.41 -2.86 -6.56
N TYR A 110 -11.09 -2.28 -7.56
CA TYR A 110 -12.27 -1.46 -7.38
C TYR A 110 -13.58 -2.15 -7.76
N ASP A 111 -13.53 -3.34 -8.39
CA ASP A 111 -14.70 -4.07 -8.89
C ASP A 111 -15.77 -4.30 -7.80
N ASN A 112 -15.33 -4.77 -6.64
CA ASN A 112 -16.23 -5.17 -5.55
C ASN A 112 -16.45 -4.08 -4.50
N ILE A 113 -15.74 -2.96 -4.57
CA ILE A 113 -15.81 -1.90 -3.55
C ILE A 113 -17.21 -1.30 -3.44
N PRO A 114 -17.91 -0.92 -4.52
CA PRO A 114 -19.27 -0.38 -4.42
C PRO A 114 -20.23 -1.35 -3.74
N ALA A 115 -20.17 -2.64 -4.08
CA ALA A 115 -21.02 -3.67 -3.50
C ALA A 115 -20.72 -3.87 -2.01
N ALA A 116 -19.44 -3.96 -1.62
CA ALA A 116 -19.02 -4.09 -0.23
C ALA A 116 -19.48 -2.89 0.62
N LEU A 117 -19.34 -1.67 0.11
CA LEU A 117 -19.76 -0.45 0.80
C LEU A 117 -21.28 -0.38 0.95
N ARG A 118 -22.06 -0.74 -0.09
CA ARG A 118 -23.53 -0.84 0.01
C ARG A 118 -23.94 -1.88 1.04
N GLY A 119 -23.31 -3.05 1.03
CA GLY A 119 -23.54 -4.11 2.02
C GLY A 119 -23.27 -3.63 3.44
N LYS A 120 -22.15 -2.94 3.66
CA LYS A 120 -21.82 -2.34 4.97
C LYS A 120 -22.85 -1.29 5.40
N ARG A 121 -23.23 -0.39 4.49
CA ARG A 121 -24.26 0.63 4.73
C ARG A 121 -25.60 0.00 5.14
N ASP A 122 -26.04 -1.01 4.41
CA ASP A 122 -27.34 -1.65 4.64
C ASP A 122 -27.31 -2.49 5.94
N ALA A 123 -26.19 -3.14 6.24
CA ALA A 123 -25.98 -3.83 7.52
C ALA A 123 -25.97 -2.86 8.72
N LEU A 124 -25.32 -1.70 8.61
CA LEU A 124 -25.36 -0.66 9.65
C LEU A 124 -26.78 -0.15 9.87
N LYS A 125 -27.54 0.06 8.79
CA LYS A 125 -28.93 0.48 8.85
C LYS A 125 -29.78 -0.55 9.60
N ALA A 126 -29.76 -1.81 9.16
CA ALA A 126 -30.52 -2.89 9.80
C ALA A 126 -30.12 -3.06 11.28
N ALA A 127 -28.83 -3.19 11.56
CA ALA A 127 -28.33 -3.39 12.93
C ALA A 127 -28.59 -2.20 13.87
N SER A 128 -28.75 -0.99 13.33
CA SER A 128 -29.19 0.17 14.11
C SER A 128 -30.69 0.13 14.39
N GLN A 129 -31.50 -0.29 13.41
CA GLN A 129 -32.96 -0.36 13.54
C GLN A 129 -33.35 -1.46 14.54
N ASP A 130 -32.73 -2.63 14.44
CA ASP A 130 -33.01 -3.76 15.33
C ASP A 130 -32.70 -3.41 16.80
N ALA A 131 -31.51 -2.83 17.05
CA ALA A 131 -31.09 -2.42 18.40
C ALA A 131 -31.93 -1.24 18.94
N TYR A 132 -32.36 -0.35 18.06
CA TYR A 132 -33.22 0.77 18.45
C TYR A 132 -34.64 0.30 18.79
N GLU A 133 -35.20 -0.64 18.03
CA GLU A 133 -36.54 -1.19 18.27
C GLU A 133 -36.61 -1.97 19.58
N GLY A 134 -35.58 -2.77 19.90
CA GLY A 134 -35.47 -3.44 21.20
C GLY A 134 -35.46 -2.47 22.38
N SER A 135 -34.81 -1.32 22.21
CA SER A 135 -34.65 -0.33 23.27
C SER A 135 -35.85 0.62 23.44
N VAL A 136 -36.45 1.10 22.35
CA VAL A 136 -37.58 2.07 22.39
C VAL A 136 -38.86 1.44 22.94
N ASN A 137 -39.04 0.14 22.70
CA ASN A 137 -40.20 -0.58 23.21
C ASN A 137 -40.07 -0.94 24.70
N ASN A 138 -38.89 -0.74 25.30
CA ASN A 138 -38.68 -0.99 26.71
C ASN A 138 -39.35 0.13 27.55
N PRO A 139 -40.31 -0.21 28.43
CA PRO A 139 -41.03 0.78 29.25
C PRO A 139 -40.13 1.54 30.24
N ASP A 140 -38.93 1.01 30.53
CA ASP A 140 -37.98 1.59 31.49
C ASP A 140 -37.09 2.68 30.88
N VAL A 141 -37.19 2.95 29.56
CA VAL A 141 -36.45 4.02 28.90
C VAL A 141 -37.21 5.32 28.96
N LEU A 142 -36.75 6.19 29.84
CA LEU A 142 -37.43 7.42 30.19
C LEU A 142 -36.53 8.64 29.91
N VAL A 143 -37.09 9.67 29.30
CA VAL A 143 -36.42 10.92 28.93
C VAL A 143 -36.89 12.03 29.87
N SER A 144 -36.01 12.93 30.31
CA SER A 144 -36.45 14.02 31.20
C SER A 144 -37.56 14.87 30.55
N GLY A 145 -38.68 15.09 31.26
CA GLY A 145 -39.80 15.86 30.71
C GLY A 145 -39.42 17.29 30.32
N ARG A 146 -38.48 17.90 31.05
CA ARG A 146 -37.91 19.23 30.71
C ARG A 146 -37.21 19.23 29.35
N ALA A 147 -36.47 18.17 29.04
CA ALA A 147 -35.83 18.05 27.73
C ALA A 147 -36.86 17.96 26.61
N VAL A 148 -37.93 17.17 26.81
CA VAL A 148 -38.98 16.98 25.80
C VAL A 148 -39.76 18.28 25.55
N GLN A 149 -40.04 19.06 26.61
CA GLN A 149 -40.66 20.39 26.47
C GLN A 149 -39.82 21.39 25.70
N ALA A 150 -38.49 21.18 25.64
CA ALA A 150 -37.60 22.05 24.89
C ALA A 150 -37.58 21.76 23.38
N ILE A 151 -38.15 20.63 22.91
CA ILE A 151 -38.16 20.24 21.49
C ILE A 151 -38.62 21.39 20.57
N PRO A 152 -39.77 22.06 20.82
CA PRO A 152 -40.22 23.09 19.90
C PRO A 152 -39.28 24.31 19.85
N GLY A 153 -38.65 24.65 20.97
CA GLY A 153 -37.63 25.71 21.03
C GLY A 153 -36.36 25.30 20.31
N PHE A 154 -35.93 24.05 20.46
CA PHE A 154 -34.76 23.48 19.79
C PHE A 154 -34.90 23.51 18.27
N ILE A 155 -36.05 23.05 17.74
CA ILE A 155 -36.32 23.06 16.30
C ILE A 155 -36.26 24.49 15.75
N ARG A 156 -36.93 25.45 16.39
CA ARG A 156 -36.88 26.86 15.98
C ARG A 156 -35.46 27.42 16.02
N GLY A 157 -34.70 27.11 17.07
CA GLY A 157 -33.30 27.49 17.17
C GLY A 157 -32.45 26.93 16.03
N ARG A 158 -32.68 25.68 15.63
CA ARG A 158 -31.97 25.02 14.53
C ARG A 158 -32.33 25.61 13.17
N LEU A 159 -33.62 25.82 12.91
CA LEU A 159 -34.11 26.46 11.69
C LEU A 159 -33.54 27.87 11.53
N ASN A 160 -33.55 28.66 12.61
CA ASN A 160 -32.95 29.99 12.63
C ASN A 160 -31.43 29.94 12.36
N ALA A 161 -30.72 28.97 12.94
CA ALA A 161 -29.28 28.79 12.72
C ALA A 161 -28.95 28.38 11.28
N ASP A 162 -29.82 27.61 10.63
CA ASP A 162 -29.70 27.20 9.24
C ASP A 162 -30.31 28.24 8.26
N GLN A 163 -30.74 29.40 8.78
CA GLN A 163 -31.37 30.50 8.02
C GLN A 163 -32.62 30.06 7.23
N ILE A 164 -33.34 29.06 7.75
CA ILE A 164 -34.58 28.56 7.16
C ILE A 164 -35.74 29.34 7.79
N LEU A 165 -36.29 30.29 7.03
CA LEU A 165 -37.47 31.04 7.42
C LEU A 165 -38.74 30.26 7.04
N ILE A 166 -39.55 29.89 8.03
CA ILE A 166 -40.89 29.34 7.80
C ILE A 166 -41.87 30.52 7.77
N ASP A 167 -42.19 30.99 6.57
CA ASP A 167 -43.29 31.92 6.36
C ASP A 167 -44.62 31.15 6.31
N PRO A 168 -45.59 31.39 7.21
CA PRO A 168 -46.88 30.69 7.20
C PRO A 168 -47.67 30.83 5.89
N MET A 169 -47.44 31.88 5.11
CA MET A 169 -48.13 32.12 3.84
C MET A 169 -47.57 31.24 2.71
N TYR A 170 -46.24 31.09 2.66
CA TYR A 170 -45.53 30.37 1.60
C TYR A 170 -45.11 28.93 1.98
N HIS A 171 -45.03 28.63 3.27
CA HIS A 171 -44.59 27.35 3.83
C HIS A 171 -45.67 26.73 4.71
N GLN A 172 -46.87 26.58 4.16
CA GLN A 172 -48.05 26.13 4.90
C GLN A 172 -47.88 24.71 5.47
N GLY A 173 -47.15 23.83 4.77
CA GLY A 173 -46.82 22.49 5.27
C GLY A 173 -45.89 22.55 6.48
N ALA A 174 -44.80 23.32 6.39
CA ALA A 174 -43.84 23.46 7.49
C ALA A 174 -44.44 24.19 8.71
N ALA A 175 -45.27 25.21 8.49
CA ALA A 175 -46.00 25.90 9.57
C ALA A 175 -46.97 24.95 10.29
N ARG A 176 -47.74 24.14 9.54
CA ARG A 176 -48.61 23.11 10.14
C ARG A 176 -47.82 22.03 10.87
N ALA A 177 -46.64 21.65 10.38
CA ALA A 177 -45.76 20.71 11.06
C ALA A 177 -45.26 21.25 12.41
N MET A 178 -44.88 22.52 12.48
CA MET A 178 -44.52 23.18 13.74
C MET A 178 -45.70 23.23 14.72
N SER A 179 -46.90 23.61 14.24
CA SER A 179 -48.10 23.58 15.07
C SER A 179 -48.45 22.17 15.54
N PHE A 180 -48.22 21.14 14.72
CA PHE A 180 -48.38 19.75 15.13
C PHE A 180 -47.43 19.38 16.26
N VAL A 181 -46.16 19.78 16.18
CA VAL A 181 -45.17 19.59 17.26
C VAL A 181 -45.62 20.29 18.53
N ASP A 182 -45.96 21.58 18.47
CA ASP A 182 -46.38 22.35 19.64
C ASP A 182 -47.61 21.70 20.31
N ASN A 183 -48.63 21.33 19.52
CA ASN A 183 -49.85 20.70 20.02
C ASN A 183 -49.60 19.30 20.59
N TYR A 184 -48.72 18.51 19.97
CA TYR A 184 -48.38 17.18 20.46
C TYR A 184 -47.70 17.26 21.83
N ILE A 185 -46.71 18.15 21.95
CA ILE A 185 -45.96 18.38 23.20
C ILE A 185 -46.88 18.93 24.29
N ALA A 186 -47.79 19.86 23.96
CA ALA A 186 -48.76 20.42 24.90
C ALA A 186 -49.79 19.38 25.42
N ARG A 187 -50.09 18.34 24.64
CA ARG A 187 -51.05 17.29 24.97
C ARG A 187 -50.44 16.06 25.64
N MET A 188 -49.11 16.00 25.77
CA MET A 188 -48.45 14.90 26.46
C MET A 188 -49.01 14.79 27.89
N PRO A 189 -49.52 13.61 28.30
CA PRO A 189 -49.96 13.40 29.68
C PRO A 189 -48.83 13.79 30.62
N LYS A 190 -49.13 14.61 31.64
CA LYS A 190 -48.21 14.94 32.72
C LYS A 190 -48.15 13.72 33.65
N PRO A 191 -47.12 12.87 33.62
CA PRO A 191 -47.21 11.61 34.34
C PRO A 191 -46.99 11.81 35.86
N GLY A 192 -48.04 12.16 36.61
CA GLY A 192 -48.00 12.21 38.08
C GLY A 192 -47.98 13.60 38.75
N GLY A 193 -48.43 14.66 38.06
CA GLY A 193 -48.35 16.02 38.61
C GLY A 193 -47.11 16.76 38.12
N ASP A 194 -46.77 17.85 38.81
CA ASP A 194 -46.04 19.00 38.26
C ASP A 194 -44.75 18.67 37.47
N VAL A 195 -44.52 19.47 36.42
CA VAL A 195 -43.55 19.31 35.31
C VAL A 195 -42.08 19.11 35.76
N SER A 196 -41.79 19.34 37.02
CA SER A 196 -40.46 19.23 37.62
C SER A 196 -39.99 17.79 37.88
N SER A 197 -40.87 16.78 37.85
CA SER A 197 -40.55 15.44 38.38
C SER A 197 -40.69 14.26 37.41
N VAL A 198 -41.15 14.47 36.18
CA VAL A 198 -41.63 13.35 35.37
C VAL A 198 -40.83 13.06 34.12
N GLN A 199 -40.43 11.80 34.00
CA GLN A 199 -39.74 11.24 32.86
C GLN A 199 -40.78 10.78 31.81
N ALA A 200 -40.66 11.25 30.56
CA ALA A 200 -41.51 10.84 29.45
C ALA A 200 -40.95 9.58 28.79
N GLN A 201 -41.81 8.64 28.39
CA GLN A 201 -41.34 7.46 27.66
C GLN A 201 -40.72 7.86 26.33
N LEU A 202 -39.56 7.28 25.97
CA LEU A 202 -38.91 7.52 24.67
C LEU A 202 -39.84 7.24 23.50
N ARG A 203 -40.74 6.27 23.67
CA ARG A 203 -41.80 5.92 22.70
C ARG A 203 -42.68 7.11 22.29
N TRP A 204 -42.89 8.10 23.15
CA TRP A 204 -43.71 9.27 22.80
C TRP A 204 -42.99 10.20 21.84
N VAL A 205 -41.70 10.40 22.04
CA VAL A 205 -40.85 11.14 21.09
C VAL A 205 -40.84 10.42 19.74
N GLU A 206 -40.76 9.09 19.75
CA GLU A 206 -40.82 8.31 18.50
C GLU A 206 -42.19 8.39 17.82
N ASN A 207 -43.29 8.40 18.57
CA ASN A 207 -44.62 8.63 18.03
C ASN A 207 -44.76 10.03 17.40
N LEU A 208 -44.18 11.07 18.01
CA LEU A 208 -44.11 12.42 17.44
C LEU A 208 -43.37 12.40 16.10
N ARG A 209 -42.18 11.79 16.08
CA ARG A 209 -41.31 11.67 14.91
C ARG A 209 -41.97 10.89 13.78
N ALA A 210 -42.59 9.76 14.10
CA ALA A 210 -43.35 8.95 13.15
C ALA A 210 -44.58 9.72 12.61
N GLY A 211 -45.30 10.42 13.48
CA GLY A 211 -46.43 11.27 13.12
C GLY A 211 -46.04 12.39 12.16
N LEU A 212 -44.90 13.04 12.40
CA LEU A 212 -44.35 14.06 11.50
C LEU A 212 -44.02 13.49 10.12
N ARG A 213 -43.27 12.38 10.06
CA ARG A 213 -42.89 11.75 8.79
C ARG A 213 -44.11 11.30 7.98
N LYS A 214 -45.13 10.78 8.66
CA LYS A 214 -46.36 10.29 8.02
C LYS A 214 -47.25 11.43 7.52
N ASN A 215 -47.46 12.46 8.33
CA ASN A 215 -48.45 13.51 8.03
C ASN A 215 -47.85 14.68 7.24
N PHE A 216 -46.53 14.87 7.28
CA PHE A 216 -45.83 15.98 6.65
C PHE A 216 -44.63 15.48 5.82
N PRO A 217 -44.88 14.67 4.76
CA PRO A 217 -43.81 14.20 3.90
C PRO A 217 -43.12 15.41 3.21
N PRO A 218 -41.78 15.40 3.06
CA PRO A 218 -41.04 16.53 2.52
C PRO A 218 -41.19 16.63 0.99
N ILE A 219 -42.32 17.19 0.54
CA ILE A 219 -42.71 17.33 -0.87
C ILE A 219 -42.97 18.81 -1.18
N GLY A 220 -42.66 19.22 -2.41
CA GLY A 220 -42.95 20.58 -2.90
C GLY A 220 -42.06 21.65 -2.28
N GLN A 221 -42.59 22.88 -2.21
CA GLN A 221 -41.86 24.07 -1.73
C GLN A 221 -41.48 23.98 -0.24
N ASP A 222 -42.24 23.21 0.54
CA ASP A 222 -42.00 22.96 1.96
C ASP A 222 -40.88 21.94 2.23
N ALA A 223 -40.41 21.20 1.22
CA ALA A 223 -39.50 20.08 1.41
C ALA A 223 -38.20 20.43 2.17
N PRO A 224 -37.51 21.56 1.91
CA PRO A 224 -36.32 21.93 2.66
C PRO A 224 -36.60 22.16 4.15
N ALA A 225 -37.68 22.88 4.46
CA ALA A 225 -38.07 23.19 5.84
C ALA A 225 -38.54 21.93 6.60
N LEU A 226 -39.35 21.08 5.97
CA LEU A 226 -39.79 19.81 6.57
C LEU A 226 -38.63 18.84 6.83
N LYS A 227 -37.64 18.79 5.93
CA LYS A 227 -36.39 18.04 6.15
C LYS A 227 -35.61 18.61 7.34
N ALA A 228 -35.52 19.93 7.44
CA ALA A 228 -34.83 20.58 8.55
C ALA A 228 -35.53 20.37 9.90
N ILE A 229 -36.87 20.44 9.95
CA ILE A 229 -37.65 20.10 11.15
C ILE A 229 -37.38 18.66 11.58
N SER A 230 -37.47 17.71 10.65
CA SER A 230 -37.21 16.29 10.94
C SER A 230 -35.78 16.06 11.43
N ALA A 231 -34.80 16.68 10.76
CA ALA A 231 -33.40 16.60 11.16
C ALA A 231 -33.14 17.26 12.51
N ALA A 232 -33.83 18.34 12.86
CA ALA A 232 -33.69 18.98 14.17
C ALA A 232 -34.21 18.10 15.31
N ILE A 233 -35.25 17.29 15.08
CA ILE A 233 -35.72 16.31 16.07
C ILE A 233 -34.71 15.17 16.23
N ASP A 234 -34.13 14.70 15.13
CA ASP A 234 -33.04 13.71 15.17
C ASP A 234 -31.83 14.29 15.97
N ASP A 235 -31.38 15.50 15.63
CA ASP A 235 -30.28 16.22 16.32
C ASP A 235 -30.59 16.44 17.83
N TRP A 236 -31.83 16.81 18.19
CA TRP A 236 -32.26 16.95 19.60
C TRP A 236 -32.16 15.61 20.33
N THR A 237 -32.59 14.54 19.67
CA THR A 237 -32.54 13.19 20.23
C THR A 237 -31.08 12.80 20.49
N ASP A 238 -30.13 13.20 19.64
CA ASP A 238 -28.68 13.00 19.88
C ASP A 238 -28.22 13.76 21.13
N GLU A 239 -28.55 15.06 21.22
CA GLU A 239 -28.14 15.93 22.31
C GLU A 239 -28.65 15.48 23.70
N VAL A 240 -29.88 14.97 23.76
CA VAL A 240 -30.48 14.47 25.02
C VAL A 240 -29.73 13.26 25.56
N PHE A 241 -29.26 12.38 24.68
CA PHE A 241 -28.53 11.18 25.09
C PHE A 241 -27.08 11.53 25.45
N ASP A 242 -26.44 12.42 24.70
CA ASP A 242 -25.09 12.90 25.00
C ASP A 242 -25.02 13.62 26.36
N ARG A 243 -26.10 14.33 26.73
CA ARG A 243 -26.22 15.01 28.03
C ARG A 243 -26.67 14.09 29.18
N GLY A 244 -26.90 12.81 28.92
CA GLY A 244 -27.36 11.87 29.94
C GLY A 244 -28.76 12.19 30.49
N LEU A 245 -29.62 12.82 29.68
CA LEU A 245 -30.99 13.18 30.07
C LEU A 245 -32.00 12.03 29.84
N VAL A 246 -31.48 10.82 29.64
CA VAL A 246 -32.23 9.56 29.51
C VAL A 246 -31.89 8.68 30.70
N ASN A 247 -32.92 8.22 31.39
CA ASN A 247 -32.86 7.24 32.47
C ASN A 247 -33.32 5.88 31.92
N ALA A 248 -32.48 4.86 32.04
CA ALA A 248 -32.79 3.47 31.75
C ALA A 248 -31.78 2.58 32.49
N SER A 249 -31.97 1.25 32.46
CA SER A 249 -30.94 0.32 32.95
C SER A 249 -29.64 0.46 32.13
N ASP A 250 -28.49 0.18 32.75
CA ASP A 250 -27.17 0.34 32.12
C ASP A 250 -27.03 -0.47 30.82
N ASP A 251 -27.62 -1.65 30.77
CA ASP A 251 -27.63 -2.51 29.59
C ASP A 251 -28.40 -1.85 28.43
N VAL A 252 -29.57 -1.29 28.71
CA VAL A 252 -30.42 -0.63 27.70
C VAL A 252 -29.80 0.69 27.23
N LEU A 253 -29.17 1.46 28.14
CA LEU A 253 -28.40 2.65 27.76
C LEU A 253 -27.23 2.29 26.84
N THR A 254 -26.58 1.14 27.09
CA THR A 254 -25.47 0.65 26.25
C THR A 254 -25.96 0.21 24.88
N GLU A 255 -27.09 -0.50 24.82
CA GLU A 255 -27.73 -0.89 23.56
C GLU A 255 -28.17 0.33 22.75
N LEU A 256 -28.81 1.31 23.39
CA LEU A 256 -29.19 2.59 22.76
C LEU A 256 -27.99 3.34 22.21
N LYS A 257 -26.92 3.50 23.00
CA LYS A 257 -25.68 4.14 22.54
C LYS A 257 -25.10 3.42 21.33
N THR A 258 -25.12 2.09 21.34
CA THR A 258 -24.65 1.26 20.22
C THR A 258 -25.51 1.43 18.97
N ALA A 259 -26.84 1.40 19.11
CA ALA A 259 -27.79 1.62 18.03
C ALA A 259 -27.57 2.99 17.37
N ARG A 260 -27.40 4.02 18.19
CA ARG A 260 -27.13 5.39 17.74
C ARG A 260 -25.79 5.53 17.05
N ALA A 261 -24.73 4.92 17.59
CA ALA A 261 -23.41 4.93 16.96
C ALA A 261 -23.48 4.32 15.55
N LYS A 262 -24.17 3.17 15.41
CA LYS A 262 -24.42 2.53 14.10
C LYS A 262 -25.25 3.40 13.17
N TRP A 263 -26.30 4.05 13.68
CA TRP A 263 -27.13 4.96 12.88
C TRP A 263 -26.33 6.19 12.40
N SER A 264 -25.55 6.80 13.28
CA SER A 264 -24.67 7.92 12.95
C SER A 264 -23.65 7.53 11.88
N GLU A 265 -23.05 6.33 12.02
CA GLU A 265 -22.15 5.79 11.00
C GLU A 265 -22.87 5.57 9.65
N TYR A 266 -24.05 4.96 9.67
CA TYR A 266 -24.90 4.80 8.47
C TYR A 266 -25.21 6.15 7.81
N LYS A 267 -25.62 7.16 8.58
CA LYS A 267 -25.91 8.50 8.08
C LYS A 267 -24.66 9.17 7.50
N GLY A 268 -23.49 8.97 8.09
CA GLY A 268 -22.23 9.44 7.55
C GLY A 268 -21.92 8.86 6.16
N MET A 269 -22.29 7.60 5.91
CA MET A 269 -22.12 6.96 4.60
C MET A 269 -23.21 7.35 3.59
N ALA A 270 -24.48 7.33 4.01
CA ALA A 270 -25.62 7.50 3.12
C ALA A 270 -25.95 8.97 2.83
N GLU A 271 -25.76 9.84 3.81
CA GLU A 271 -26.15 11.25 3.79
C GLU A 271 -25.12 12.14 4.50
N PRO A 272 -23.86 12.18 4.01
CA PRO A 272 -22.83 13.02 4.60
C PRO A 272 -23.26 14.49 4.57
N ARG A 273 -23.06 15.18 5.69
CA ARG A 273 -23.40 16.59 5.86
C ARG A 273 -22.12 17.43 5.84
N SER A 274 -22.16 18.57 5.16
CA SER A 274 -21.04 19.52 5.14
C SER A 274 -20.83 20.22 6.47
N LYS A 275 -21.86 20.27 7.32
CA LYS A 275 -21.84 20.89 8.64
C LYS A 275 -22.59 20.02 9.66
N HIS A 276 -22.08 20.02 10.88
CA HIS A 276 -22.78 19.52 12.08
C HIS A 276 -23.01 20.71 13.01
N GLY A 277 -24.27 21.13 13.16
CA GLY A 277 -24.56 22.41 13.81
C GLY A 277 -23.89 23.57 13.08
N ARG A 278 -23.14 24.38 13.83
CA ARG A 278 -22.32 25.50 13.29
C ARG A 278 -20.90 25.09 12.89
N LYS A 279 -20.50 23.82 13.11
CA LYS A 279 -19.13 23.35 12.84
C LYS A 279 -19.05 22.71 11.45
N LEU A 280 -18.00 23.04 10.70
CA LEU A 280 -17.70 22.40 9.42
C LEU A 280 -17.32 20.94 9.65
N ASN A 281 -17.79 20.03 8.80
CA ASN A 281 -17.38 18.64 8.80
C ASN A 281 -16.09 18.48 7.95
N PRO A 282 -14.92 18.24 8.56
CA PRO A 282 -13.67 18.09 7.80
C PRO A 282 -13.65 16.81 6.94
N GLN A 283 -14.47 15.82 7.24
CA GLN A 283 -14.55 14.54 6.52
C GLN A 283 -15.57 14.56 5.37
N TYR A 284 -16.32 15.66 5.20
CA TYR A 284 -17.43 15.72 4.24
C TYR A 284 -17.01 15.33 2.82
N GLU A 285 -15.88 15.83 2.33
CA GLU A 285 -15.43 15.50 0.97
C GLU A 285 -15.10 14.01 0.80
N ALA A 286 -14.51 13.39 1.81
CA ALA A 286 -14.18 11.97 1.79
C ALA A 286 -15.45 11.10 1.83
N GLN A 287 -16.37 11.42 2.74
CA GLN A 287 -17.65 10.73 2.87
C GLN A 287 -18.52 10.91 1.61
N ALA A 288 -18.55 12.11 1.03
CA ALA A 288 -19.26 12.39 -0.22
C ALA A 288 -18.70 11.58 -1.40
N ARG A 289 -17.38 11.36 -1.46
CA ARG A 289 -16.77 10.50 -2.49
C ARG A 289 -17.18 9.04 -2.33
N ILE A 290 -17.15 8.53 -1.10
CA ILE A 290 -17.57 7.16 -0.77
C ILE A 290 -19.05 6.97 -1.11
N ARG A 291 -19.89 7.96 -0.79
CA ARG A 291 -21.29 7.95 -1.22
C ARG A 291 -21.42 7.91 -2.74
N ASN A 292 -20.69 8.75 -3.47
CA ASN A 292 -20.79 8.80 -4.92
C ASN A 292 -20.42 7.49 -5.60
N ILE A 293 -19.42 6.75 -5.09
CA ILE A 293 -19.08 5.42 -5.65
C ILE A 293 -20.10 4.34 -5.28
N MET A 294 -20.89 4.52 -4.22
CA MET A 294 -22.03 3.64 -3.92
C MET A 294 -23.25 3.99 -4.77
N ASP A 295 -23.52 5.26 -5.04
CA ASP A 295 -24.77 5.71 -5.65
C ASP A 295 -24.71 5.78 -7.18
N LYS A 296 -23.51 5.96 -7.76
CA LYS A 296 -23.32 6.12 -9.21
C LYS A 296 -22.71 4.87 -9.83
N ASP A 297 -23.03 4.65 -11.10
CA ASP A 297 -22.44 3.59 -11.92
C ASP A 297 -21.12 4.07 -12.52
N PHE A 298 -20.03 3.87 -11.78
CA PHE A 298 -18.67 4.09 -12.26
C PHE A 298 -18.04 2.78 -12.72
N SER A 299 -17.19 2.84 -13.75
CA SER A 299 -16.27 1.73 -14.04
C SER A 299 -15.21 1.61 -12.92
N PRO A 300 -14.57 0.44 -12.75
CA PRO A 300 -13.52 0.25 -11.77
C PRO A 300 -12.34 1.24 -11.93
N GLU A 301 -11.96 1.55 -13.18
CA GLU A 301 -10.95 2.55 -13.51
C GLU A 301 -11.39 3.96 -13.09
N GLU A 302 -12.65 4.31 -13.39
CA GLU A 302 -13.23 5.60 -13.02
C GLU A 302 -13.27 5.77 -11.50
N ILE A 303 -13.58 4.72 -10.74
CA ILE A 303 -13.52 4.74 -9.27
C ILE A 303 -12.10 5.07 -8.79
N GLY A 304 -11.09 4.37 -9.30
CA GLY A 304 -9.69 4.61 -8.94
C GLY A 304 -9.22 6.03 -9.26
N GLN A 305 -9.62 6.59 -10.40
CA GLN A 305 -9.31 7.96 -10.79
C GLN A 305 -10.12 9.00 -10.00
N TYR A 306 -11.38 8.70 -9.69
CA TYR A 306 -12.26 9.55 -8.94
C TYR A 306 -11.74 9.73 -7.50
N LEU A 307 -11.43 8.62 -6.84
CA LEU A 307 -10.94 8.60 -5.45
C LEU A 307 -9.56 9.26 -5.33
N TRP A 308 -8.61 8.82 -6.16
CA TRP A 308 -7.19 9.11 -5.91
C TRP A 308 -6.60 10.16 -6.87
N GLY A 309 -7.22 10.37 -8.03
CA GLY A 309 -6.64 11.10 -9.16
C GLY A 309 -5.85 10.20 -10.09
N THR A 310 -5.04 10.77 -10.96
CA THR A 310 -4.19 10.02 -11.91
C THR A 310 -2.83 9.68 -11.31
N SER A 311 -2.24 10.60 -10.54
CA SER A 311 -0.90 10.45 -9.96
C SER A 311 -0.92 9.81 -8.57
N VAL A 312 -0.05 8.81 -8.35
CA VAL A 312 0.23 8.22 -7.03
C VAL A 312 1.19 9.09 -6.21
N ALA A 313 2.11 9.77 -6.87
CA ALA A 313 3.08 10.66 -6.22
C ALA A 313 2.44 11.91 -5.62
N SER A 314 1.34 12.37 -6.23
CA SER A 314 0.59 13.54 -5.80
C SER A 314 -0.91 13.25 -5.88
N PRO A 315 -1.45 12.47 -4.93
CA PRO A 315 -2.87 12.19 -4.88
C PRO A 315 -3.66 13.46 -4.57
N LYS A 316 -4.98 13.44 -4.81
CA LYS A 316 -5.88 14.57 -4.50
C LYS A 316 -5.78 14.97 -3.02
N ASN A 317 -5.99 16.25 -2.69
CA ASN A 317 -5.88 16.77 -1.30
C ASN A 317 -6.72 15.99 -0.27
N ALA A 318 -7.89 15.48 -0.66
CA ALA A 318 -8.77 14.69 0.21
C ALA A 318 -8.46 13.17 0.24
N ALA A 319 -7.43 12.70 -0.49
CA ALA A 319 -7.12 11.29 -0.62
C ALA A 319 -6.74 10.65 0.72
N PHE A 320 -6.04 11.37 1.59
CA PHE A 320 -5.71 10.86 2.93
C PHE A 320 -6.96 10.52 3.75
N MET A 321 -7.90 11.47 3.85
CA MET A 321 -9.17 11.25 4.56
C MET A 321 -10.03 10.19 3.87
N THR A 322 -10.02 10.15 2.54
CA THR A 322 -10.71 9.11 1.76
C THR A 322 -10.15 7.71 2.07
N ALA A 323 -8.82 7.57 2.20
CA ALA A 323 -8.19 6.32 2.60
C ALA A 323 -8.57 5.92 4.04
N GLN A 324 -8.64 6.87 4.97
CA GLN A 324 -9.07 6.58 6.35
C GLN A 324 -10.52 6.09 6.40
N GLU A 325 -11.43 6.76 5.70
CA GLU A 325 -12.85 6.36 5.66
C GLU A 325 -13.04 5.00 4.96
N LEU A 326 -12.35 4.74 3.85
CA LEU A 326 -12.40 3.44 3.19
C LEU A 326 -11.86 2.33 4.11
N ARG A 327 -10.73 2.56 4.79
CA ARG A 327 -10.18 1.60 5.76
C ARG A 327 -11.17 1.32 6.90
N ARG A 328 -11.83 2.36 7.40
CA ARG A 328 -12.82 2.26 8.49
C ARG A 328 -14.03 1.42 8.08
N HIS A 329 -14.54 1.62 6.87
CA HIS A 329 -15.76 0.97 6.42
C HIS A 329 -15.55 -0.44 5.85
N LEU A 330 -14.49 -0.64 5.07
CA LEU A 330 -14.15 -1.95 4.50
C LEU A 330 -13.52 -2.86 5.55
N GLY A 331 -12.75 -2.28 6.48
CA GLY A 331 -11.97 -3.00 7.47
C GLY A 331 -10.51 -3.17 7.02
N PRO A 332 -9.53 -3.10 7.94
CA PRO A 332 -8.11 -3.17 7.61
C PRO A 332 -7.65 -4.54 7.08
N ASP A 333 -8.41 -5.61 7.39
CA ASP A 333 -8.08 -6.98 7.00
C ASP A 333 -8.97 -7.50 5.85
N SER A 334 -9.75 -6.61 5.23
CA SER A 334 -10.68 -6.98 4.16
C SER A 334 -9.95 -7.22 2.84
N THR A 335 -10.52 -8.08 1.99
CA THR A 335 -10.02 -8.34 0.63
C THR A 335 -10.01 -7.08 -0.22
N GLU A 336 -11.02 -6.22 -0.08
CA GLU A 336 -11.15 -4.95 -0.79
C GLU A 336 -10.06 -3.97 -0.35
N TRP A 337 -9.80 -3.87 0.96
CA TRP A 337 -8.74 -3.02 1.48
C TRP A 337 -7.36 -3.50 1.02
N GLY A 338 -7.12 -4.82 1.06
CA GLY A 338 -5.93 -5.44 0.48
C GLY A 338 -5.76 -5.11 -1.00
N GLY A 339 -6.85 -5.14 -1.78
CA GLY A 339 -6.87 -4.73 -3.19
C GLY A 339 -6.47 -3.26 -3.38
N ILE A 340 -7.02 -2.34 -2.58
CA ILE A 340 -6.65 -0.91 -2.64
C ILE A 340 -5.16 -0.72 -2.41
N ARG A 341 -4.59 -1.37 -1.38
CA ARG A 341 -3.15 -1.32 -1.08
C ARG A 341 -2.33 -1.78 -2.27
N GLN A 342 -2.65 -2.94 -2.83
CA GLN A 342 -1.97 -3.44 -4.03
C GLN A 342 -2.12 -2.51 -5.25
N SER A 343 -3.28 -1.87 -5.42
CA SER A 343 -3.50 -0.93 -6.54
C SER A 343 -2.54 0.26 -6.48
N PHE A 344 -2.20 0.77 -5.29
CA PHE A 344 -1.24 1.87 -5.14
C PHE A 344 0.18 1.43 -5.51
N TRP A 345 0.57 0.22 -5.14
CA TRP A 345 1.83 -0.38 -5.57
C TRP A 345 1.90 -0.51 -7.09
N LEU A 346 0.86 -1.10 -7.70
CA LEU A 346 0.78 -1.27 -9.16
C LEU A 346 0.77 0.07 -9.90
N ARG A 347 0.07 1.08 -9.39
CA ARG A 347 0.05 2.42 -9.99
C ARG A 347 1.40 3.15 -9.85
N ALA A 348 2.20 2.82 -8.84
CA ALA A 348 3.55 3.36 -8.71
C ALA A 348 4.55 2.68 -9.65
N THR A 349 4.29 1.43 -10.04
CA THR A 349 5.24 0.54 -10.73
C THR A 349 4.89 0.20 -12.19
N ARG A 350 3.62 0.38 -12.60
CA ARG A 350 3.10 0.03 -13.92
C ARG A 350 2.22 1.13 -14.53
N ALA A 351 2.15 1.14 -15.85
CA ALA A 351 1.17 1.88 -16.65
C ALA A 351 0.34 0.86 -17.45
N GLY A 352 -0.85 0.50 -16.93
CA GLY A 352 -1.58 -0.66 -17.43
C GLY A 352 -0.78 -1.95 -17.16
N ASP A 353 -0.57 -2.75 -18.20
CA ASP A 353 0.18 -4.01 -18.10
C ASP A 353 1.70 -3.82 -18.22
N GLU A 354 2.15 -2.64 -18.65
CA GLU A 354 3.56 -2.35 -18.86
C GLU A 354 4.25 -1.89 -17.58
N VAL A 355 5.45 -2.41 -17.36
CA VAL A 355 6.34 -1.98 -16.27
C VAL A 355 6.92 -0.60 -16.58
N LEU A 356 6.83 0.32 -15.63
CA LEU A 356 7.40 1.66 -15.76
C LEU A 356 8.94 1.61 -15.76
N SER A 357 9.58 2.64 -16.31
CA SER A 357 11.04 2.77 -16.23
C SER A 357 11.50 2.90 -14.76
N PRO A 358 12.69 2.38 -14.39
CA PRO A 358 13.19 2.45 -13.01
C PRO A 358 13.20 3.87 -12.43
N VAL A 359 13.52 4.87 -13.26
CA VAL A 359 13.47 6.29 -12.88
C VAL A 359 12.07 6.73 -12.50
N GLN A 360 11.06 6.35 -13.29
CA GLN A 360 9.68 6.71 -13.02
C GLN A 360 9.14 5.99 -11.78
N ILE A 361 9.51 4.72 -11.60
CA ILE A 361 9.15 3.96 -10.39
C ILE A 361 9.73 4.62 -9.14
N ALA A 362 11.03 4.93 -9.14
CA ALA A 362 11.70 5.61 -8.03
C ALA A 362 11.02 6.94 -7.72
N LYS A 363 10.76 7.76 -8.74
CA LYS A 363 10.06 9.06 -8.58
C LYS A 363 8.66 8.90 -8.01
N ASN A 364 7.89 7.92 -8.50
CA ASN A 364 6.53 7.66 -8.03
C ASN A 364 6.52 7.24 -6.55
N LEU A 365 7.40 6.30 -6.19
CA LEU A 365 7.54 5.81 -4.82
C LEU A 365 8.07 6.90 -3.89
N GLU A 366 9.05 7.70 -4.30
CA GLU A 366 9.54 8.82 -3.48
C GLU A 366 8.45 9.87 -3.23
N GLY A 367 7.66 10.21 -4.25
CA GLY A 367 6.51 11.10 -4.09
C GLY A 367 5.43 10.53 -3.17
N LEU A 368 5.18 9.22 -3.25
CA LEU A 368 4.25 8.50 -2.37
C LEU A 368 4.75 8.43 -0.92
N LEU A 369 6.05 8.17 -0.71
CA LEU A 369 6.62 7.87 0.61
C LEU A 369 7.05 9.13 1.37
N ASN A 370 7.56 10.13 0.66
CA ASN A 370 8.18 11.32 1.24
C ASN A 370 7.50 12.65 0.83
N GLY A 371 6.73 12.65 -0.25
CA GLY A 371 6.07 13.84 -0.80
C GLY A 371 4.60 13.96 -0.40
N ASN A 372 3.79 14.48 -1.33
CA ASN A 372 2.36 14.73 -1.16
C ASN A 372 1.56 13.44 -0.87
N GLY A 373 2.05 12.27 -1.29
CA GLY A 373 1.41 10.99 -1.03
C GLY A 373 1.65 10.42 0.37
N LYS A 374 2.55 11.00 1.17
CA LYS A 374 3.03 10.43 2.44
C LYS A 374 1.89 10.07 3.40
N GLY A 375 0.92 10.96 3.56
CA GLY A 375 -0.24 10.70 4.43
C GLY A 375 -1.02 9.47 3.99
N VAL A 376 -1.27 9.34 2.69
CA VAL A 376 -1.98 8.17 2.12
C VAL A 376 -1.17 6.90 2.33
N ALA A 377 0.14 6.94 2.06
CA ALA A 377 1.03 5.80 2.26
C ALA A 377 1.04 5.31 3.71
N GLN A 378 1.05 6.22 4.69
CA GLN A 378 1.00 5.89 6.12
C GLN A 378 -0.33 5.28 6.56
N THR A 379 -1.43 5.57 5.86
CA THR A 379 -2.72 4.92 6.11
C THR A 379 -2.78 3.51 5.51
N LEU A 380 -2.16 3.33 4.34
CA LEU A 380 -2.19 2.08 3.57
C LEU A 380 -1.21 1.04 4.08
N TYR A 381 -0.01 1.43 4.50
CA TYR A 381 1.10 0.50 4.75
C TYR A 381 1.65 0.64 6.17
N SER A 382 2.13 -0.48 6.70
CA SER A 382 2.86 -0.56 7.95
C SER A 382 4.28 0.01 7.83
N GLY A 383 4.94 0.25 8.96
CA GLY A 383 6.30 0.79 8.97
C GLY A 383 7.32 -0.09 8.23
N THR A 384 7.21 -1.41 8.37
CA THR A 384 8.08 -2.40 7.70
C THR A 384 7.86 -2.41 6.20
N GLU A 385 6.61 -2.31 5.74
CA GLU A 385 6.27 -2.24 4.33
C GLU A 385 6.74 -0.93 3.69
N LEU A 386 6.59 0.20 4.40
CA LEU A 386 7.13 1.48 3.96
C LEU A 386 8.65 1.42 3.83
N GLU A 387 9.35 0.73 4.72
CA GLU A 387 10.80 0.53 4.62
C GLU A 387 11.16 -0.34 3.40
N LEU A 388 10.44 -1.44 3.16
CA LEU A 388 10.59 -2.28 1.97
C LEU A 388 10.43 -1.43 0.68
N MET A 389 9.40 -0.59 0.62
CA MET A 389 9.16 0.30 -0.53
C MET A 389 10.27 1.35 -0.69
N ARG A 390 10.83 1.88 0.41
CA ARG A 390 11.99 2.80 0.36
C ARG A 390 13.24 2.11 -0.18
N LYS A 391 13.53 0.88 0.28
CA LYS A 391 14.64 0.06 -0.24
C LYS A 391 14.46 -0.19 -1.73
N TYR A 392 13.26 -0.60 -2.13
CA TYR A 392 12.94 -0.82 -3.53
C TYR A 392 13.10 0.46 -4.37
N ALA A 393 12.62 1.61 -3.91
CA ALA A 393 12.81 2.89 -4.58
C ALA A 393 14.30 3.27 -4.72
N SER A 394 15.12 2.96 -3.71
CA SER A 394 16.57 3.16 -3.75
C SER A 394 17.25 2.29 -4.82
N VAL A 395 16.86 1.02 -4.91
CA VAL A 395 17.34 0.11 -5.95
C VAL A 395 16.93 0.62 -7.33
N MET A 396 15.66 1.00 -7.53
CA MET A 396 15.18 1.57 -8.79
C MET A 396 15.94 2.83 -9.20
N ARG A 397 16.31 3.67 -8.23
CA ARG A 397 17.16 4.85 -8.46
C ARG A 397 18.59 4.47 -8.87
N ASN A 398 19.15 3.40 -8.29
CA ASN A 398 20.47 2.86 -8.64
C ASN A 398 20.53 2.28 -10.05
N LEU A 399 19.41 1.77 -10.56
CA LEU A 399 19.32 1.23 -11.92
C LEU A 399 19.38 2.32 -12.99
N SER A 400 19.04 3.57 -12.64
CA SER A 400 19.21 4.69 -13.55
C SER A 400 20.70 4.98 -13.77
N PRO A 401 21.14 5.22 -15.01
CA PRO A 401 22.47 5.77 -15.26
C PRO A 401 22.65 7.06 -14.45
N ALA A 402 23.82 7.23 -13.84
CA ALA A 402 24.18 8.47 -13.15
C ALA A 402 24.03 9.65 -14.14
N ARG A 403 23.13 10.59 -13.85
CA ARG A 403 22.85 11.76 -14.70
C ARG A 403 24.01 12.75 -14.76
N GLU A 404 24.98 12.66 -13.85
CA GLU A 404 26.15 13.51 -13.86
C GLU A 404 27.19 12.96 -14.83
N GLY A 405 27.29 13.60 -15.99
CA GLY A 405 28.38 13.35 -16.94
C GLY A 405 27.99 12.51 -18.14
N PHE A 406 27.06 13.00 -18.95
CA PHE A 406 27.24 12.90 -20.41
C PHE A 406 28.53 13.64 -20.79
N ASN A 407 29.67 13.00 -20.54
CA ASN A 407 30.95 13.53 -20.93
C ASN A 407 31.17 13.09 -22.38
N ASN A 408 30.96 14.02 -23.32
CA ASN A 408 31.25 13.86 -24.75
C ASN A 408 32.76 13.70 -25.06
N SER A 409 33.58 13.42 -24.05
CA SER A 409 35.00 13.21 -24.24
C SER A 409 35.24 11.90 -24.99
N ASN A 410 35.86 12.02 -26.16
CA ASN A 410 36.34 10.97 -27.07
C ASN A 410 37.25 9.88 -26.44
N THR A 411 37.33 9.79 -25.12
CA THR A 411 38.05 8.76 -24.36
C THR A 411 37.51 7.35 -24.65
N ALA A 412 36.19 7.22 -24.86
CA ALA A 412 35.54 5.97 -25.25
C ALA A 412 35.99 5.49 -26.65
N ASN A 413 36.15 6.42 -27.60
CA ASN A 413 36.68 6.13 -28.94
C ASN A 413 38.17 5.73 -28.94
N ARG A 414 38.95 6.13 -27.92
CA ARG A 414 40.37 5.76 -27.79
C ARG A 414 40.59 4.38 -27.15
N LEU A 415 39.60 3.83 -26.45
CA LEU A 415 39.64 2.48 -25.89
C LEU A 415 39.11 1.39 -26.84
N MET A 416 38.45 1.79 -27.94
CA MET A 416 37.80 0.92 -28.92
C MET A 416 38.68 -0.20 -29.50
N PRO A 417 39.90 0.07 -30.00
CA PRO A 417 40.73 -0.99 -30.59
C PRO A 417 41.20 -2.01 -29.55
N ALA A 418 41.27 -1.60 -28.29
CA ALA A 418 41.68 -2.46 -27.19
C ALA A 418 40.51 -3.32 -26.70
N LEU A 419 39.30 -2.76 -26.57
CA LEU A 419 38.10 -3.50 -26.14
C LEU A 419 37.61 -4.50 -27.20
N GLN A 420 37.72 -4.19 -28.50
CA GLN A 420 37.37 -5.13 -29.59
C GLN A 420 38.19 -6.43 -29.53
N ARG A 421 39.41 -6.39 -29.00
CA ARG A 421 40.25 -7.58 -28.82
C ARG A 421 39.87 -8.42 -27.58
N TYR A 422 39.10 -7.87 -26.64
CA TYR A 422 38.68 -8.56 -25.42
C TYR A 422 37.15 -8.80 -25.33
N GLY A 423 36.37 -8.25 -26.27
CA GLY A 423 34.92 -8.38 -26.31
C GLY A 423 34.43 -9.84 -26.32
N MET A 424 35.15 -10.75 -26.98
CA MET A 424 34.82 -12.19 -26.98
C MET A 424 35.12 -12.89 -25.63
N ALA A 425 36.07 -12.38 -24.84
CA ALA A 425 36.42 -12.94 -23.53
C ALA A 425 35.54 -12.38 -22.38
N ILE A 426 35.04 -11.15 -22.53
CA ILE A 426 34.14 -10.53 -21.56
C ILE A 426 32.70 -10.98 -21.80
N VAL A 427 32.27 -11.18 -23.05
CA VAL A 427 30.96 -11.75 -23.39
C VAL A 427 30.85 -13.20 -22.95
N SER A 428 31.91 -14.01 -23.05
CA SER A 428 31.90 -15.37 -22.49
C SER A 428 31.88 -15.38 -20.94
N ALA A 429 32.48 -14.39 -20.28
CA ALA A 429 32.43 -14.24 -18.83
C ALA A 429 31.12 -13.61 -18.31
N LEU A 430 30.36 -12.87 -19.14
CA LEU A 430 29.06 -12.28 -18.78
C LEU A 430 27.85 -13.12 -19.24
N ALA A 431 27.95 -13.87 -20.35
CA ALA A 431 26.91 -14.77 -20.84
C ALA A 431 27.01 -16.17 -20.20
N GLY A 432 28.20 -16.56 -19.72
CA GLY A 432 28.45 -17.83 -19.05
C GLY A 432 28.13 -17.82 -17.56
N GLY A 433 26.85 -17.66 -17.21
CA GLY A 433 26.37 -18.04 -15.89
C GLY A 433 26.37 -19.57 -15.74
N GLY A 434 27.52 -20.22 -15.54
CA GLY A 434 27.55 -21.66 -15.31
C GLY A 434 28.92 -22.35 -15.41
N SER A 435 29.32 -22.97 -14.29
CA SER A 435 30.29 -24.07 -14.15
C SER A 435 31.75 -23.86 -14.60
N LEU A 436 32.63 -23.61 -13.61
CA LEU A 436 34.07 -23.90 -13.68
C LEU A 436 34.37 -25.34 -13.19
N TYR A 437 33.61 -26.33 -13.66
CA TYR A 437 33.90 -27.74 -13.43
C TYR A 437 33.57 -28.59 -14.66
N SER A 438 34.33 -28.40 -15.74
CA SER A 438 34.67 -29.48 -16.68
C SER A 438 35.72 -28.98 -17.68
N GLY A 439 36.84 -29.70 -17.79
CA GLY A 439 37.73 -29.59 -18.94
C GLY A 439 38.90 -28.61 -18.74
N LEU A 440 40.06 -29.19 -18.50
CA LEU A 440 41.34 -28.62 -18.90
C LEU A 440 41.28 -28.22 -20.40
N GLU A 441 41.98 -27.13 -20.75
CA GLU A 441 42.12 -26.48 -22.07
C GLU A 441 41.13 -25.35 -22.40
N PRO A 442 41.57 -24.09 -22.20
CA PRO A 442 42.11 -23.34 -23.34
C PRO A 442 43.38 -22.52 -23.01
N LEU A 443 44.18 -22.99 -22.04
CA LEU A 443 45.45 -22.33 -21.64
C LEU A 443 46.68 -22.83 -22.43
N SER A 444 46.52 -23.74 -23.39
CA SER A 444 47.60 -24.20 -24.28
C SER A 444 47.81 -23.31 -25.52
N ALA A 445 46.89 -22.37 -25.81
CA ALA A 445 46.99 -21.48 -26.98
C ALA A 445 47.83 -20.20 -26.74
N LEU A 446 48.33 -19.97 -25.53
CA LEU A 446 49.25 -18.88 -25.21
C LEU A 446 50.39 -19.47 -24.38
N GLY A 447 51.45 -19.91 -25.06
CA GLY A 447 52.61 -20.59 -24.49
C GLY A 447 53.29 -19.84 -23.33
N VAL A 448 52.79 -20.06 -22.12
CA VAL A 448 53.38 -19.58 -20.86
C VAL A 448 53.48 -20.75 -19.89
N THR A 449 54.39 -21.68 -20.21
CA THR A 449 54.87 -22.71 -19.27
C THR A 449 56.26 -22.33 -18.78
N ALA A 450 56.34 -21.41 -17.80
CA ALA A 450 57.44 -21.30 -16.83
C ALA A 450 57.28 -20.03 -15.96
N ALA A 451 56.63 -20.13 -14.80
CA ALA A 451 56.87 -19.27 -13.61
C ALA A 451 55.93 -19.64 -12.44
N THR A 452 55.93 -20.90 -12.01
CA THR A 452 55.10 -21.38 -10.87
C THR A 452 55.95 -21.71 -9.64
N GLY A 453 56.66 -20.72 -9.08
CA GLY A 453 57.55 -20.97 -7.94
C GLY A 453 57.76 -19.90 -6.86
N GLY A 454 57.14 -18.70 -6.94
CA GLY A 454 57.67 -17.57 -6.16
C GLY A 454 56.72 -16.66 -5.37
N LEU A 455 55.40 -16.88 -5.35
CA LEU A 455 54.45 -15.88 -4.82
C LEU A 455 53.40 -16.47 -3.85
N LEU A 456 53.84 -17.07 -2.75
CA LEU A 456 52.97 -17.53 -1.65
C LEU A 456 53.50 -17.19 -0.25
N LYS A 457 53.84 -15.90 0.01
CA LYS A 457 54.14 -15.42 1.38
C LYS A 457 53.63 -13.99 1.66
N GLY A 458 52.31 -13.83 1.73
CA GLY A 458 51.70 -12.54 2.09
C GLY A 458 50.21 -12.60 2.40
N ALA A 459 49.77 -13.61 3.17
CA ALA A 459 48.37 -13.78 3.57
C ALA A 459 48.14 -13.21 4.98
N GLY A 460 47.69 -11.95 5.07
CA GLY A 460 47.32 -11.30 6.34
C GLY A 460 46.48 -10.02 6.23
N SER A 461 46.48 -9.33 5.09
CA SER A 461 45.70 -8.08 4.88
C SER A 461 44.65 -8.15 3.77
N LEU A 462 44.30 -9.36 3.29
CA LEU A 462 43.42 -9.60 2.13
C LEU A 462 42.03 -10.19 2.49
N ALA A 463 41.55 -10.01 3.73
CA ALA A 463 40.23 -10.53 4.14
C ALA A 463 39.08 -9.52 3.94
N THR A 464 39.37 -8.21 3.90
CA THR A 464 38.36 -7.15 3.70
C THR A 464 38.26 -6.68 2.24
N SER A 465 39.36 -6.74 1.48
CA SER A 465 39.38 -6.41 0.04
C SER A 465 38.83 -7.52 -0.86
N SER A 466 38.86 -8.78 -0.39
CA SER A 466 38.35 -9.93 -1.15
C SER A 466 36.81 -9.99 -1.20
N ARG A 467 36.09 -9.44 -0.21
CA ARG A 467 34.61 -9.40 -0.26
C ARG A 467 34.08 -8.35 -1.25
N ALA A 468 34.73 -7.19 -1.35
CA ALA A 468 34.38 -6.17 -2.34
C ALA A 468 34.75 -6.59 -3.78
N ALA A 469 35.86 -7.32 -3.95
CA ALA A 469 36.28 -7.87 -5.24
C ALA A 469 35.49 -9.13 -5.65
N ALA A 470 34.97 -9.90 -4.69
CA ALA A 470 34.07 -11.04 -4.95
C ALA A 470 32.64 -10.60 -5.25
N ALA A 471 32.13 -9.57 -4.55
CA ALA A 471 30.80 -8.98 -4.80
C ALA A 471 30.66 -8.33 -6.18
N THR A 472 31.77 -8.10 -6.89
CA THR A 472 31.80 -7.54 -8.25
C THR A 472 32.15 -8.57 -9.32
N ARG A 473 32.23 -9.87 -8.98
CA ARG A 473 32.68 -10.91 -9.92
C ARG A 473 31.72 -12.07 -10.18
N MET A 474 30.62 -12.26 -9.44
CA MET A 474 29.67 -13.34 -9.77
C MET A 474 28.25 -13.00 -9.32
N PRO A 475 27.21 -13.22 -10.14
CA PRO A 475 25.87 -13.50 -9.62
C PRO A 475 25.88 -14.89 -8.98
N VAL A 476 25.39 -15.00 -7.74
CA VAL A 476 25.12 -16.30 -7.10
C VAL A 476 23.85 -16.88 -7.72
N PRO A 477 23.87 -18.05 -8.39
CA PRO A 477 22.65 -18.68 -8.85
C PRO A 477 21.83 -19.20 -7.66
N ILE A 478 20.52 -18.90 -7.66
CA ILE A 478 19.54 -19.60 -6.83
C ILE A 478 19.30 -20.95 -7.51
N ASN A 479 19.55 -22.05 -6.79
CA ASN A 479 19.20 -23.39 -7.25
C ASN A 479 17.79 -23.74 -6.74
N PRO A 480 16.78 -23.96 -7.60
CA PRO A 480 15.44 -24.32 -7.17
C PRO A 480 15.33 -25.84 -7.09
N THR A 481 15.95 -26.48 -6.10
CA THR A 481 15.59 -27.84 -5.69
C THR A 481 15.95 -28.05 -4.23
N GLY A 482 14.94 -28.38 -3.43
CA GLY A 482 15.07 -28.48 -1.98
C GLY A 482 15.88 -29.68 -1.51
N SER A 483 16.51 -29.53 -0.35
CA SER A 483 16.51 -30.47 0.79
C SER A 483 17.71 -30.19 1.69
N GLY A 484 17.48 -30.22 3.01
CA GLY A 484 18.54 -30.42 3.99
C GLY A 484 19.02 -29.18 4.74
N GLY A 485 18.28 -28.80 5.79
CA GLY A 485 18.86 -28.02 6.89
C GLY A 485 19.88 -28.87 7.66
N ALA A 486 20.99 -28.26 8.08
CA ALA A 486 21.90 -28.83 9.06
C ALA A 486 22.42 -27.72 9.98
N THR A 487 21.80 -27.64 11.14
CA THR A 487 22.21 -26.88 12.31
C THR A 487 23.51 -27.45 12.88
N LEU A 488 24.54 -26.61 13.01
CA LEU A 488 25.69 -26.87 13.88
C LEU A 488 25.36 -26.39 15.30
N ARG A 489 25.08 -27.32 16.22
CA ARG A 489 25.30 -27.13 17.66
C ARG A 489 25.57 -28.47 18.31
N GLY A 490 26.68 -28.51 19.05
CA GLY A 490 27.17 -29.68 19.76
C GLY A 490 26.28 -30.13 20.91
N GLY A 491 26.41 -31.40 21.24
CA GLY A 491 25.79 -32.03 22.40
C GLY A 491 26.15 -33.52 22.41
N SER A 492 26.67 -33.97 23.54
CA SER A 492 27.24 -35.27 23.85
C SER A 492 26.30 -36.49 23.70
N ILE A 493 26.89 -37.60 23.25
CA ILE A 493 26.67 -39.05 23.54
C ILE A 493 25.68 -39.32 24.71
N PRO A 494 24.72 -40.29 24.65
CA PRO A 494 25.08 -41.69 24.47
C PRO A 494 24.24 -42.67 23.63
N LEU A 495 25.02 -43.68 23.22
CA LEU A 495 24.72 -45.03 22.75
C LEU A 495 23.50 -45.67 23.44
N VAL A 496 22.52 -46.14 22.65
CA VAL A 496 21.67 -47.28 23.04
C VAL A 496 21.41 -48.17 21.82
N ILE A 497 21.64 -49.45 22.06
CA ILE A 497 21.54 -50.65 21.24
C ILE A 497 20.06 -51.00 20.98
N GLY A 498 19.72 -51.56 19.81
CA GLY A 498 18.42 -52.24 19.66
C GLY A 498 17.99 -52.51 18.23
N GLN A 499 18.34 -53.69 17.71
CA GLN A 499 17.66 -54.34 16.60
C GLN A 499 16.24 -54.77 17.01
N GLU A 500 15.28 -54.73 16.07
CA GLU A 500 14.24 -55.74 15.75
C GLU A 500 13.22 -55.06 14.80
N LYS A 501 13.11 -55.37 13.50
CA LYS A 501 12.64 -56.57 12.77
C LYS A 501 11.19 -57.01 13.11
N ARG A 502 10.32 -56.82 12.10
CA ARG A 502 9.00 -57.46 11.81
C ARG A 502 7.80 -56.81 12.55
N ARG A 503 6.61 -56.60 11.98
CA ARG A 503 5.84 -57.27 10.90
C ARG A 503 4.89 -56.27 10.19
N PRO A 504 4.40 -56.58 8.97
CA PRO A 504 3.26 -55.90 8.35
C PRO A 504 1.93 -56.58 8.74
N LEU A 505 0.82 -55.84 8.61
CA LEU A 505 -0.62 -56.19 8.53
C LEU A 505 -1.36 -54.96 9.12
N GLU A 506 -2.50 -54.47 8.65
CA GLU A 506 -3.58 -55.06 7.87
C GLU A 506 -4.44 -53.91 7.33
N ILE A 507 -4.98 -54.09 6.12
CA ILE A 507 -5.94 -53.18 5.49
C ILE A 507 -7.30 -53.40 6.17
N THR A 508 -7.98 -52.34 6.60
CA THR A 508 -9.42 -52.39 6.89
C THR A 508 -10.13 -51.24 6.19
N VAL A 509 -10.99 -51.61 5.24
CA VAL A 509 -11.93 -50.75 4.52
C VAL A 509 -13.18 -50.58 5.40
N GLY A 510 -13.56 -49.34 5.68
CA GLY A 510 -14.79 -48.98 6.40
C GLY A 510 -15.58 -47.91 5.64
N ARG A 511 -16.82 -48.25 5.32
CA ARG A 511 -17.83 -47.60 4.46
C ARG A 511 -18.48 -46.35 5.12
N PRO A 512 -19.07 -45.40 4.36
CA PRO A 512 -19.67 -44.17 4.91
C PRO A 512 -21.13 -44.34 5.33
N GLY A 513 -21.58 -43.50 6.27
CA GLY A 513 -23.01 -43.29 6.59
C GLY A 513 -23.21 -42.25 7.70
N GLY A 514 -23.98 -41.21 7.41
CA GLY A 514 -24.39 -40.14 8.34
C GLY A 514 -24.64 -38.83 7.62
#